data_AF-W2LU76-F1
#
_entry.id   AF-W2LU76-F1
#
_cell.length_a   1.000
_cell.length_b   1.000
_cell.length_c   1.000
_cell.angle_alpha   90.00
_cell.angle_beta   90.00
_cell.angle_gamma   90.00
#
_symmetry.space_group_name_H-M   'P 1'
#
loop_
_entity.id
_entity.type
_entity.pdbx_description
1 polymer ?
#
loop_
_entity_poly.entity_id
_entity_poly.type
_entity_poly.pdbx_seq_one_letter_code
_entity_poly.pdbx_strand_id
1 'polypeptide(L)'
;QTQLEKSVEQLQQEVGSLKRKYRDLSSRKRSNQSPWRVVAEVFSLFESSFKSPWRMATAQDIKTEAETRQILAILERSFTHDAAMGNLVGVDALLEQLQYFSQYFGKPHLNLQRIEAVAPGVMAANSTLSVTVSVLALRYIFPHLMKHRYDDYDSEHQHGSLYQRLLGKRLEFGITMTFLLDTESCRVVRLETKIDLVMGLLRPLGNLIDVSSVLEHAHITSECIVTGGSDFGQH
;
A
#
# COMPACT_ATOMS: atom_id res chain seq x y z
N GLN A 1 31.15 30.37 -9.10
CA GLN A 1 30.82 29.38 -10.14
C GLN A 1 29.75 28.40 -9.64
N THR A 2 29.92 27.83 -8.45
CA THR A 2 28.97 26.90 -7.78
C THR A 2 27.55 27.42 -7.49
N GLN A 3 27.36 28.74 -7.32
CA GLN A 3 26.01 29.33 -7.13
C GLN A 3 25.17 29.34 -8.40
N LEU A 4 25.81 29.54 -9.57
CA LEU A 4 25.10 29.53 -10.85
C LEU A 4 24.64 28.12 -11.19
N GLU A 5 25.49 27.11 -10.94
CA GLU A 5 25.18 25.70 -11.19
C GLU A 5 23.99 25.23 -10.34
N LYS A 6 23.97 25.55 -9.03
CA LYS A 6 22.81 25.27 -8.17
C LYS A 6 21.54 25.95 -8.66
N SER A 7 21.64 27.21 -9.09
CA SER A 7 20.47 27.95 -9.59
C SER A 7 19.94 27.36 -10.90
N VAL A 8 20.82 26.85 -11.77
CA VAL A 8 20.44 26.19 -13.02
C VAL A 8 19.75 24.85 -12.73
N GLU A 9 20.27 24.04 -11.80
CA GLU A 9 19.60 22.79 -11.38
C GLU A 9 18.23 23.05 -10.78
N GLN A 10 18.10 24.08 -9.93
CA GLN A 10 16.82 24.46 -9.32
C GLN A 10 15.81 24.89 -10.37
N LEU A 11 16.21 25.74 -11.32
CA LEU A 11 15.36 26.19 -12.42
C LEU A 11 14.98 25.03 -13.35
N GLN A 12 15.85 24.05 -13.56
CA GLN A 12 15.54 22.86 -14.35
C GLN A 12 14.52 21.96 -13.65
N GLN A 13 14.65 21.74 -12.33
CA GLN A 13 13.65 21.04 -11.53
C GLN A 13 12.31 21.78 -11.56
N GLU A 14 12.33 23.10 -11.44
CA GLU A 14 11.14 23.95 -11.40
C GLU A 14 10.44 23.95 -12.77
N VAL A 15 11.17 24.11 -13.87
CA VAL A 15 10.64 23.96 -15.24
C VAL A 15 10.12 22.55 -15.48
N GLY A 16 10.79 21.52 -14.96
CA GLY A 16 10.31 20.14 -14.99
C GLY A 16 9.00 19.97 -14.22
N SER A 17 8.87 20.59 -13.05
CA SER A 17 7.64 20.59 -12.25
C SER A 17 6.51 21.36 -12.95
N LEU A 18 6.81 22.51 -13.55
CA LEU A 18 5.85 23.38 -14.25
C LEU A 18 5.36 22.75 -15.55
N LYS A 19 6.25 22.12 -16.34
CA LYS A 19 5.84 21.36 -17.54
C LYS A 19 4.97 20.16 -17.17
N ARG A 20 5.26 19.50 -16.04
CA ARG A 20 4.43 18.40 -15.51
C ARG A 20 3.07 18.92 -15.06
N LYS A 21 3.04 20.03 -14.30
CA LYS A 21 1.81 20.71 -13.88
C LYS A 21 0.99 21.22 -15.07
N TYR A 22 1.63 21.71 -16.13
CA TYR A 22 0.97 22.12 -17.36
C TYR A 22 0.38 20.91 -18.11
N ARG A 23 1.10 19.77 -18.16
CA ARG A 23 0.58 18.51 -18.71
C ARG A 23 -0.64 18.01 -17.94
N ASP A 24 -0.60 18.17 -16.63
CA ASP A 24 -1.69 17.85 -15.71
C ASP A 24 -2.92 18.76 -15.91
N LEU A 25 -2.69 20.07 -16.03
CA LEU A 25 -3.72 21.06 -16.34
C LEU A 25 -4.31 20.89 -17.75
N SER A 26 -3.51 20.40 -18.70
CA SER A 26 -3.96 20.15 -20.07
C SER A 26 -4.69 18.80 -20.23
N SER A 27 -4.44 17.82 -19.35
CA SER A 27 -5.27 16.61 -19.24
C SER A 27 -6.59 16.85 -18.49
N ARG A 28 -6.70 17.96 -17.74
CA ARG A 28 -7.91 18.47 -17.03
C ARG A 28 -9.11 18.82 -17.92
N LYS A 29 -9.10 18.42 -19.20
CA LYS A 29 -10.30 18.48 -20.06
C LYS A 29 -11.36 17.61 -19.40
N ARG A 30 -12.35 18.26 -18.74
CA ARG A 30 -13.45 17.66 -17.94
C ARG A 30 -13.50 16.15 -18.12
N SER A 31 -12.81 15.45 -17.24
CA SER A 31 -12.93 14.00 -17.22
C SER A 31 -14.41 13.71 -16.94
N ASN A 32 -15.11 13.07 -17.88
CA ASN A 32 -16.47 12.59 -17.65
C ASN A 32 -16.50 11.44 -16.62
N GLN A 33 -15.45 11.30 -15.79
CA GLN A 33 -15.37 10.31 -14.74
C GLN A 33 -16.17 10.78 -13.52
N SER A 34 -17.15 9.97 -13.16
CA SER A 34 -17.84 10.05 -11.88
C SER A 34 -16.86 9.70 -10.74
N PRO A 35 -16.93 10.36 -9.56
CA PRO A 35 -16.12 10.01 -8.40
C PRO A 35 -16.18 8.52 -8.03
N TRP A 36 -17.35 7.89 -8.17
CA TRP A 36 -17.53 6.45 -7.95
C TRP A 36 -16.74 5.60 -8.93
N ARG A 37 -16.64 6.03 -10.20
CA ARG A 37 -15.83 5.32 -11.19
C ARG A 37 -14.36 5.39 -10.82
N VAL A 38 -13.87 6.55 -10.36
CA VAL A 38 -12.47 6.70 -9.95
C VAL A 38 -12.15 5.81 -8.75
N VAL A 39 -13.02 5.79 -7.72
CA VAL A 39 -12.87 4.85 -6.60
C VAL A 39 -12.87 3.39 -7.10
N ALA A 40 -13.79 3.01 -7.98
CA ALA A 40 -13.82 1.66 -8.54
C ALA A 40 -12.56 1.32 -9.36
N GLU A 41 -12.01 2.28 -10.10
CA GLU A 41 -10.74 2.12 -10.84
C GLU A 41 -9.57 1.89 -9.87
N VAL A 42 -9.52 2.57 -8.73
CA VAL A 42 -8.51 2.33 -7.69
C VAL A 42 -8.67 0.94 -7.04
N PHE A 43 -9.89 0.46 -6.80
CA PHE A 43 -10.08 -0.93 -6.34
C PHE A 43 -9.66 -1.96 -7.40
N SER A 44 -9.96 -1.69 -8.67
CA SER A 44 -9.48 -2.52 -9.79
C SER A 44 -7.96 -2.51 -9.89
N LEU A 45 -7.30 -1.39 -9.60
CA LEU A 45 -5.85 -1.28 -9.51
C LEU A 45 -5.30 -2.19 -8.41
N PHE A 46 -5.87 -2.14 -7.21
CA PHE A 46 -5.46 -3.01 -6.10
C PHE A 46 -5.58 -4.48 -6.46
N GLU A 47 -6.73 -4.90 -6.98
CA GLU A 47 -6.93 -6.29 -7.41
C GLU A 47 -5.97 -6.73 -8.51
N SER A 48 -5.71 -5.86 -9.50
CA SER A 48 -4.79 -6.17 -10.60
C SER A 48 -3.35 -6.27 -10.09
N SER A 49 -2.97 -5.36 -9.18
CA SER A 49 -1.65 -5.35 -8.56
C SER A 49 -1.42 -6.62 -7.73
N PHE A 50 -2.41 -7.09 -6.99
CA PHE A 50 -2.30 -8.30 -6.16
C PHE A 50 -2.28 -9.60 -6.96
N LYS A 51 -2.81 -9.59 -8.20
CA LYS A 51 -2.80 -10.74 -9.12
C LYS A 51 -1.53 -10.79 -9.97
N SER A 52 -0.85 -9.66 -10.15
CA SER A 52 0.35 -9.59 -10.98
C SER A 52 1.56 -10.20 -10.23
N PRO A 53 2.43 -10.95 -10.92
CA PRO A 53 3.64 -11.51 -10.34
C PRO A 53 4.70 -10.41 -10.18
N TRP A 54 4.52 -9.51 -9.21
CA TRP A 54 5.57 -8.61 -8.72
C TRP A 54 6.63 -9.37 -7.89
N ARG A 55 6.99 -10.58 -8.33
CA ARG A 55 7.98 -11.42 -7.66
C ARG A 55 9.36 -10.85 -7.96
N MET A 56 10.22 -10.90 -6.93
CA MET A 56 11.65 -10.56 -7.05
C MET A 56 12.21 -11.10 -8.36
N ALA A 57 12.81 -10.20 -9.13
CA ALA A 57 13.22 -10.41 -10.51
C ALA A 57 13.87 -11.78 -10.75
N THR A 58 13.19 -12.65 -11.50
CA THR A 58 13.83 -13.73 -12.25
C THR A 58 13.20 -13.81 -13.63
N ALA A 59 14.01 -13.56 -14.66
CA ALA A 59 13.95 -13.97 -16.08
C ALA A 59 12.60 -14.03 -16.85
N GLN A 60 11.51 -13.50 -16.32
CA GLN A 60 10.19 -13.43 -16.97
C GLN A 60 9.85 -11.96 -17.31
N ASP A 61 10.74 -11.28 -18.03
CA ASP A 61 10.75 -9.82 -18.12
C ASP A 61 9.69 -9.21 -19.06
N ILE A 62 9.10 -9.98 -19.99
CA ILE A 62 8.24 -9.41 -21.05
C ILE A 62 6.75 -9.29 -20.64
N LYS A 63 6.23 -10.24 -19.83
CA LYS A 63 4.83 -10.19 -19.37
C LYS A 63 4.63 -9.16 -18.25
N THR A 64 5.66 -9.01 -17.43
CA THR A 64 5.72 -8.10 -16.28
C THR A 64 5.70 -6.63 -16.73
N GLU A 65 6.29 -6.30 -17.89
CA GLU A 65 6.35 -4.94 -18.40
C GLU A 65 4.97 -4.41 -18.86
N ALA A 66 4.18 -5.22 -19.57
CA ALA A 66 2.84 -4.80 -20.01
C ALA A 66 1.86 -4.63 -18.84
N GLU A 67 1.91 -5.53 -17.85
CA GLU A 67 1.09 -5.44 -16.63
C GLU A 67 1.49 -4.24 -15.77
N THR A 68 2.80 -4.00 -15.63
CA THR A 68 3.35 -2.82 -14.94
C THR A 68 2.90 -1.53 -15.61
N ARG A 69 2.99 -1.45 -16.95
CA ARG A 69 2.52 -0.29 -17.72
C ARG A 69 1.03 -0.04 -17.55
N GLN A 70 0.21 -1.10 -17.46
CA GLN A 70 -1.22 -0.97 -17.23
C GLN A 70 -1.53 -0.43 -15.82
N ILE A 71 -0.81 -0.92 -14.79
CA ILE A 71 -0.95 -0.46 -13.41
C ILE A 71 -0.54 1.02 -13.28
N LEU A 72 0.58 1.40 -13.91
CA LEU A 72 1.01 2.80 -14.00
C LEU A 72 -0.03 3.69 -14.71
N ALA A 73 -0.58 3.23 -15.84
CA ALA A 73 -1.58 4.00 -16.57
C ALA A 73 -2.87 4.22 -15.74
N ILE A 74 -3.29 3.23 -14.95
CA ILE A 74 -4.45 3.37 -14.05
C ILE A 74 -4.11 4.33 -12.89
N LEU A 75 -2.90 4.24 -12.33
CA LEU A 75 -2.43 5.17 -11.29
C LEU A 75 -2.44 6.62 -11.78
N GLU A 76 -1.79 6.90 -12.91
CA GLU A 76 -1.71 8.26 -13.50
C GLU A 76 -3.08 8.82 -13.90
N ARG A 77 -4.02 7.93 -14.27
CA ARG A 77 -5.40 8.33 -14.58
C ARG A 77 -6.23 8.60 -13.33
N SER A 78 -6.01 7.85 -12.25
CA SER A 78 -6.86 7.89 -11.05
C SER A 78 -6.35 8.86 -9.99
N PHE A 79 -5.04 9.10 -9.93
CA PHE A 79 -4.38 9.95 -8.93
C PHE A 79 -3.78 11.20 -9.59
N THR A 80 -3.69 12.29 -8.82
CA THR A 80 -2.82 13.40 -9.22
C THR A 80 -1.35 13.00 -9.06
N HIS A 81 -0.46 13.67 -9.78
CA HIS A 81 0.97 13.33 -9.77
C HIS A 81 1.60 13.46 -8.38
N ASP A 82 1.06 14.34 -7.55
CA ASP A 82 1.46 14.65 -6.17
C ASP A 82 0.51 14.06 -5.13
N ALA A 83 -0.30 13.06 -5.51
CA ALA A 83 -1.27 12.48 -4.61
C ALA A 83 -0.60 11.90 -3.36
N ALA A 84 -1.21 12.15 -2.20
CA ALA A 84 -0.67 11.74 -0.91
C ALA A 84 -1.41 10.54 -0.29
N MET A 85 -0.68 9.70 0.45
CA MET A 85 -1.25 8.65 1.30
C MET A 85 -0.50 8.60 2.63
N GLY A 86 -1.14 9.05 3.71
CA GLY A 86 -0.45 9.31 4.98
C GLY A 86 0.71 10.28 4.78
N ASN A 87 1.94 9.79 5.01
CA ASN A 87 3.19 10.54 4.80
C ASN A 87 3.80 10.36 3.40
N LEU A 88 3.26 9.48 2.57
CA LEU A 88 3.75 9.21 1.21
C LEU A 88 3.21 10.25 0.24
N VAL A 89 4.03 10.68 -0.72
CA VAL A 89 3.66 11.68 -1.72
C VAL A 89 4.14 11.23 -3.09
N GLY A 90 3.22 11.24 -4.06
CA GLY A 90 3.48 10.97 -5.46
C GLY A 90 3.19 9.52 -5.88
N VAL A 91 2.95 9.36 -7.18
CA VAL A 91 2.55 8.07 -7.79
C VAL A 91 3.58 6.97 -7.57
N ASP A 92 4.88 7.30 -7.60
CA ASP A 92 5.95 6.32 -7.39
C ASP A 92 5.91 5.71 -5.98
N ALA A 93 5.68 6.53 -4.96
CA ALA A 93 5.57 6.07 -3.56
C ALA A 93 4.32 5.20 -3.34
N LEU A 94 3.21 5.53 -4.01
CA LEU A 94 1.98 4.71 -3.99
C LEU A 94 2.21 3.35 -4.68
N LEU A 95 2.92 3.35 -5.80
CA LEU A 95 3.28 2.11 -6.50
C LEU A 95 4.17 1.21 -5.63
N GLU A 96 5.16 1.78 -4.94
CA GLU A 96 6.04 1.05 -4.04
C GLU A 96 5.26 0.37 -2.91
N GLN A 97 4.28 1.05 -2.30
CA GLN A 97 3.39 0.44 -1.32
C GLN A 97 2.62 -0.75 -1.89
N LEU A 98 2.08 -0.63 -3.10
CA LEU A 98 1.37 -1.74 -3.75
C LEU A 98 2.29 -2.95 -3.96
N GLN A 99 3.55 -2.71 -4.31
CA GLN A 99 4.55 -3.76 -4.44
C GLN A 99 4.83 -4.44 -3.09
N TYR A 100 4.99 -3.70 -1.99
CA TYR A 100 5.18 -4.30 -0.66
C TYR A 100 4.01 -5.22 -0.28
N PHE A 101 2.77 -4.78 -0.51
CA PHE A 101 1.60 -5.62 -0.23
C PHE A 101 1.59 -6.91 -1.07
N SER A 102 1.89 -6.80 -2.37
CA SER A 102 1.95 -7.96 -3.25
C SER A 102 3.08 -8.93 -2.86
N GLN A 103 4.25 -8.41 -2.47
CA GLN A 103 5.42 -9.22 -2.15
C GLN A 103 5.29 -9.95 -0.80
N TYR A 104 4.80 -9.25 0.23
CA TYR A 104 4.80 -9.79 1.59
C TYR A 104 3.58 -10.69 1.85
N PHE A 105 2.41 -10.32 1.32
CA PHE A 105 1.15 -10.98 1.65
C PHE A 105 0.70 -12.05 0.64
N GLY A 106 1.55 -12.38 -0.35
CA GLY A 106 1.40 -13.50 -1.27
C GLY A 106 0.22 -13.38 -2.24
N LYS A 107 -1.01 -13.60 -1.75
CA LYS A 107 -2.27 -13.42 -2.49
C LYS A 107 -3.26 -12.58 -1.67
N PRO A 108 -2.96 -11.28 -1.45
CA PRO A 108 -3.90 -10.38 -0.82
C PRO A 108 -5.18 -10.28 -1.67
N HIS A 109 -6.33 -10.21 -1.01
CA HIS A 109 -7.62 -10.02 -1.66
C HIS A 109 -8.36 -8.89 -0.96
N LEU A 110 -8.73 -7.86 -1.71
CA LEU A 110 -9.45 -6.71 -1.19
C LEU A 110 -10.86 -6.73 -1.75
N ASN A 111 -11.85 -6.94 -0.88
CA ASN A 111 -13.24 -7.01 -1.27
C ASN A 111 -13.93 -5.67 -0.94
N LEU A 112 -14.33 -4.93 -1.98
CA LEU A 112 -15.10 -3.71 -1.84
C LEU A 112 -16.53 -4.03 -1.41
N GLN A 113 -16.97 -3.48 -0.27
CA GLN A 113 -18.33 -3.69 0.25
C GLN A 113 -19.26 -2.54 -0.12
N ARG A 114 -18.79 -1.30 0.07
CA ARG A 114 -19.62 -0.10 -0.12
C ARG A 114 -18.76 1.09 -0.51
N ILE A 115 -19.28 1.92 -1.40
CA ILE A 115 -18.77 3.26 -1.71
C ILE A 115 -19.84 4.28 -1.30
N GLU A 116 -19.41 5.33 -0.63
CA GLU A 116 -20.27 6.40 -0.12
C GLU A 116 -19.67 7.76 -0.46
N ALA A 117 -20.52 8.73 -0.81
CA ALA A 117 -20.14 10.14 -0.82
C ALA A 117 -20.32 10.69 0.59
N VAL A 118 -19.24 11.14 1.22
CA VAL A 118 -19.25 11.66 2.60
C VAL A 118 -19.40 13.19 2.61
N ALA A 119 -18.80 13.85 1.63
CA ALA A 119 -18.91 15.30 1.39
C ALA A 119 -18.63 15.60 -0.08
N PRO A 120 -18.90 16.83 -0.58
CA PRO A 120 -18.50 17.23 -1.92
C PRO A 120 -16.99 17.02 -2.13
N GLY A 121 -16.61 16.20 -3.13
CA GLY A 121 -15.21 15.86 -3.41
C GLY A 121 -14.58 14.84 -2.44
N VAL A 122 -15.36 14.24 -1.52
CA VAL A 122 -14.87 13.23 -0.57
C VAL A 122 -15.70 11.95 -0.68
N MET A 123 -15.03 10.86 -1.04
CA MET A 123 -15.63 9.52 -1.10
C MET A 123 -15.04 8.64 0.00
N ALA A 124 -15.84 7.76 0.59
CA ALA A 124 -15.36 6.70 1.47
C ALA A 124 -15.69 5.34 0.85
N ALA A 125 -14.80 4.37 1.04
CA ALA A 125 -15.01 3.00 0.66
C ALA A 125 -14.70 2.07 1.83
N ASN A 126 -15.67 1.23 2.17
CA ASN A 126 -15.50 0.18 3.16
C ASN A 126 -15.17 -1.13 2.43
N SER A 127 -14.15 -1.81 2.91
CA SER A 127 -13.66 -3.04 2.30
C SER A 127 -13.12 -4.01 3.35
N THR A 128 -12.99 -5.25 2.95
CA THR A 128 -12.31 -6.28 3.74
C THR A 128 -11.04 -6.70 3.02
N LEU A 129 -9.90 -6.55 3.68
CA LEU A 129 -8.62 -7.07 3.19
C LEU A 129 -8.37 -8.44 3.80
N SER A 130 -8.14 -9.43 2.93
CA SER A 130 -7.82 -10.79 3.33
C SER A 130 -6.42 -11.14 2.86
N VAL A 131 -5.52 -11.43 3.80
CA VAL A 131 -4.11 -11.71 3.53
C VAL A 131 -3.68 -13.03 4.14
N THR A 132 -2.71 -13.69 3.53
CA THR A 132 -2.08 -14.88 4.12
C THR A 132 -0.76 -14.48 4.74
N VAL A 133 -0.55 -14.86 6.01
CA VAL A 133 0.71 -14.61 6.70
C VAL A 133 1.75 -15.61 6.19
N SER A 134 2.56 -15.16 5.24
CA SER A 134 3.67 -15.93 4.70
C SER A 134 4.92 -15.81 5.58
N VAL A 135 5.95 -16.61 5.30
CA VAL A 135 7.27 -16.42 5.90
C VAL A 135 7.84 -15.03 5.60
N LEU A 136 7.55 -14.46 4.43
CA LEU A 136 7.96 -13.10 4.06
C LEU A 136 7.20 -12.06 4.88
N ALA A 137 5.89 -12.23 5.09
CA ALA A 137 5.11 -11.35 5.96
C ALA A 137 5.67 -11.35 7.39
N LEU A 138 5.98 -12.52 7.95
CA LEU A 138 6.62 -12.59 9.27
C LEU A 138 8.03 -11.98 9.27
N ARG A 139 8.81 -12.13 8.19
CA ARG A 139 10.16 -11.57 8.11
C ARG A 139 10.16 -10.05 8.01
N TYR A 140 9.26 -9.46 7.24
CA TYR A 140 9.28 -8.04 6.91
C TYR A 140 8.28 -7.20 7.70
N ILE A 141 7.12 -7.77 8.07
CA ILE A 141 6.08 -7.07 8.83
C ILE A 141 6.20 -7.33 10.33
N PHE A 142 6.56 -8.55 10.73
CA PHE A 142 6.67 -8.94 12.15
C PHE A 142 8.05 -9.52 12.49
N PRO A 143 9.17 -8.84 12.15
CA PRO A 143 10.52 -9.41 12.25
C PRO A 143 10.89 -9.87 13.66
N HIS A 144 10.34 -9.23 14.69
CA HIS A 144 10.56 -9.58 16.09
C HIS A 144 10.06 -11.00 16.42
N LEU A 145 9.00 -11.48 15.76
CA LEU A 145 8.49 -12.84 15.94
C LEU A 145 9.42 -13.93 15.39
N MET A 146 10.37 -13.56 14.51
CA MET A 146 11.37 -14.51 14.00
C MET A 146 12.48 -14.82 15.02
N LYS A 147 12.80 -13.89 15.92
CA LYS A 147 13.88 -14.05 16.90
C LYS A 147 13.53 -15.11 17.95
N HIS A 148 12.28 -15.16 18.37
CA HIS A 148 11.75 -16.16 19.32
C HIS A 148 11.65 -17.59 18.76
N ARG A 149 12.16 -17.85 17.55
CA ARG A 149 12.22 -19.19 16.97
C ARG A 149 13.40 -20.03 17.49
N TYR A 150 14.44 -19.40 18.03
CA TYR A 150 15.69 -20.06 18.40
C TYR A 150 15.90 -20.22 19.91
N ASP A 151 15.17 -19.47 20.74
CA ASP A 151 15.38 -19.43 22.20
C ASP A 151 14.47 -20.40 23.00
N ASP A 152 13.53 -21.08 22.36
CA ASP A 152 12.45 -21.83 23.04
C ASP A 152 12.62 -23.36 22.92
N TYR A 153 13.83 -23.85 23.18
CA TYR A 153 14.08 -25.30 23.31
C TYR A 153 13.74 -25.86 24.70
N ASP A 154 13.31 -25.03 25.65
CA ASP A 154 13.27 -25.40 27.08
C ASP A 154 12.00 -25.02 27.85
N SER A 155 10.87 -24.74 27.19
CA SER A 155 9.61 -24.47 27.92
C SER A 155 8.45 -25.41 27.52
N GLU A 156 8.05 -26.28 28.46
CA GLU A 156 6.92 -27.21 28.39
C GLU A 156 5.53 -26.52 28.38
N HIS A 157 5.41 -25.30 27.84
CA HIS A 157 4.14 -24.56 27.85
C HIS A 157 3.49 -24.58 26.46
N GLN A 158 2.29 -25.14 26.42
CA GLN A 158 1.51 -25.62 25.27
C GLN A 158 1.00 -24.55 24.28
N HIS A 159 1.64 -23.38 24.20
CA HIS A 159 1.29 -22.35 23.23
C HIS A 159 2.48 -22.14 22.29
N GLY A 160 2.50 -22.88 21.19
CA GLY A 160 3.50 -22.67 20.13
C GLY A 160 3.65 -21.18 19.82
N SER A 161 4.90 -20.74 19.59
CA SER A 161 5.26 -19.34 19.46
C SER A 161 4.28 -18.55 18.56
N LEU A 162 4.10 -17.25 18.83
CA LEU A 162 3.23 -16.36 18.01
C LEU A 162 3.51 -16.51 16.50
N TYR A 163 4.76 -16.78 16.14
CA TYR A 163 5.19 -17.20 14.81
C TYR A 163 4.38 -18.38 14.26
N GLN A 164 4.33 -19.51 14.96
CA GLN A 164 3.63 -20.72 14.54
C GLN A 164 2.11 -20.51 14.46
N ARG A 165 1.57 -19.69 15.36
CA ARG A 165 0.14 -19.39 15.41
C ARG A 165 -0.32 -18.54 14.24
N LEU A 166 0.53 -17.64 13.75
CA LEU A 166 0.24 -16.76 12.62
C LEU A 166 0.64 -17.37 11.27
N LEU A 167 1.72 -18.13 11.20
CA LEU A 167 2.24 -18.68 9.93
C LEU A 167 1.16 -19.48 9.18
N GLY A 168 0.96 -19.14 7.91
CA GLY A 168 0.00 -19.80 7.03
C GLY A 168 -1.47 -19.46 7.31
N LYS A 169 -1.78 -18.69 8.37
CA LYS A 169 -3.14 -18.25 8.63
C LYS A 169 -3.56 -17.17 7.63
N ARG A 170 -4.84 -17.23 7.27
CA ARG A 170 -5.51 -16.20 6.49
C ARG A 170 -6.19 -15.23 7.46
N LEU A 171 -5.73 -13.99 7.47
CA LEU A 171 -6.25 -12.91 8.30
C LEU A 171 -7.22 -12.06 7.49
N GLU A 172 -8.25 -11.55 8.16
CA GLU A 172 -9.24 -10.65 7.58
C GLU A 172 -9.25 -9.36 8.38
N PHE A 173 -9.11 -8.24 7.68
CA PHE A 173 -9.05 -6.92 8.26
C PHE A 173 -10.13 -6.03 7.66
N GLY A 174 -10.88 -5.33 8.51
CA GLY A 174 -11.75 -4.25 8.07
C GLY A 174 -10.91 -3.05 7.66
N ILE A 175 -11.15 -2.52 6.47
CA ILE A 175 -10.47 -1.32 5.96
C ILE A 175 -11.48 -0.28 5.53
N THR A 176 -11.24 0.96 5.96
CA THR A 176 -11.92 2.14 5.43
C THR A 176 -10.91 2.98 4.66
N MET A 177 -11.24 3.31 3.42
CA MET A 177 -10.43 4.17 2.55
C MET A 177 -11.21 5.45 2.25
N THR A 178 -10.64 6.61 2.53
CA THR A 178 -11.23 7.92 2.23
C THR A 178 -10.44 8.58 1.12
N PHE A 179 -11.12 8.94 0.05
CA PHE A 179 -10.58 9.54 -1.16
C PHE A 179 -10.99 11.00 -1.20
N LEU A 180 -10.01 11.89 -1.19
CA LEU A 180 -10.20 13.30 -1.53
C LEU A 180 -9.92 13.46 -3.02
N LEU A 181 -10.89 13.97 -3.77
CA LEU A 181 -10.82 14.15 -5.21
C LEU A 181 -10.71 15.62 -5.59
N ASP A 182 -9.86 15.93 -6.57
CA ASP A 182 -9.82 17.24 -7.23
C ASP A 182 -11.12 17.46 -8.00
N THR A 183 -11.81 18.57 -7.73
CA THR A 183 -13.13 18.86 -8.28
C THR A 183 -13.13 19.10 -9.79
N GLU A 184 -11.98 19.42 -10.37
CA GLU A 184 -11.87 19.73 -11.80
C GLU A 184 -11.39 18.54 -12.65
N SER A 185 -10.46 17.73 -12.14
CA SER A 185 -9.95 16.53 -12.84
C SER A 185 -10.64 15.23 -12.40
N CYS A 186 -11.42 15.24 -11.32
CA CYS A 186 -11.98 14.06 -10.65
C CYS A 186 -10.94 13.04 -10.17
N ARG A 187 -9.65 13.40 -10.09
CA ARG A 187 -8.59 12.48 -9.64
C ARG A 187 -8.35 12.59 -8.15
N VAL A 188 -7.84 11.51 -7.55
CA VAL A 188 -7.52 11.43 -6.13
C VAL A 188 -6.28 12.28 -5.84
N VAL A 189 -6.43 13.29 -5.00
CA VAL A 189 -5.33 14.11 -4.46
C VAL A 189 -4.81 13.54 -3.14
N ARG A 190 -5.66 12.83 -2.40
CA ARG A 190 -5.28 12.23 -1.12
C ARG A 190 -6.09 10.97 -0.84
N LEU A 191 -5.39 9.92 -0.43
CA LEU A 191 -5.94 8.65 0.00
C LEU A 191 -5.62 8.47 1.48
N GLU A 192 -6.65 8.44 2.32
CA GLU A 192 -6.52 8.12 3.74
C GLU A 192 -7.03 6.71 3.99
N THR A 193 -6.26 5.90 4.70
CA THR A 193 -6.59 4.51 4.96
C THR A 193 -6.62 4.23 6.46
N LYS A 194 -7.58 3.43 6.89
CA LYS A 194 -7.69 2.96 8.28
C LYS A 194 -7.95 1.46 8.26
N ILE A 195 -7.08 0.71 8.93
CA ILE A 195 -7.18 -0.75 9.03
C ILE A 195 -7.35 -1.18 10.50
N ASP A 196 -8.31 -2.07 10.75
CA ASP A 196 -8.51 -2.67 12.06
C ASP A 196 -7.64 -3.93 12.23
N LEU A 197 -6.36 -3.70 12.56
CA LEU A 197 -5.39 -4.79 12.78
C LEU A 197 -5.70 -5.62 14.02
N VAL A 198 -6.27 -4.99 15.05
CA VAL A 198 -6.58 -5.63 16.34
C VAL A 198 -7.61 -6.72 16.13
N MET A 199 -8.73 -6.40 15.47
CA MET A 199 -9.78 -7.39 15.25
C MET A 199 -9.33 -8.55 14.35
N GLY A 200 -8.50 -8.28 13.34
CA GLY A 200 -7.99 -9.33 12.46
C GLY A 200 -7.01 -10.29 13.14
N LEU A 201 -6.25 -9.81 14.13
CA LEU A 201 -5.29 -10.61 14.89
C LEU A 201 -5.89 -11.27 16.14
N LEU A 202 -6.97 -10.71 16.70
CA LEU A 202 -7.61 -11.25 17.89
C LEU A 202 -8.18 -12.65 17.65
N ARG A 203 -8.71 -12.92 16.45
CA ARG A 203 -9.26 -14.23 16.11
C ARG A 203 -8.23 -15.38 16.16
N PRO A 204 -7.05 -15.29 15.52
CA PRO A 204 -6.01 -16.33 15.63
C PRO A 204 -5.27 -16.33 16.98
N LEU A 205 -5.13 -15.16 17.63
CA LEU A 205 -4.35 -15.02 18.86
C LEU A 205 -5.18 -15.22 20.14
N GLY A 206 -6.50 -15.10 20.08
CA GLY A 206 -7.42 -15.44 21.17
C GLY A 206 -7.39 -14.51 22.38
N ASN A 207 -6.45 -13.57 22.48
CA ASN A 207 -6.36 -12.59 23.55
C ASN A 207 -5.66 -11.29 23.09
N LEU A 208 -5.90 -10.20 23.82
CA LEU A 208 -5.36 -8.88 23.49
C LEU A 208 -3.88 -8.70 23.85
N ILE A 209 -3.35 -9.51 24.77
CA ILE A 209 -1.94 -9.43 25.20
C ILE A 209 -1.04 -9.86 24.04
N ASP A 210 -1.35 -11.00 23.42
CA ASP A 210 -0.66 -11.50 22.23
C ASP A 210 -0.82 -10.55 21.04
N VAL A 211 -2.01 -9.97 20.85
CA VAL A 211 -2.23 -8.96 19.80
C VAL A 211 -1.34 -7.73 20.01
N SER A 212 -1.28 -7.22 21.24
CA SER A 212 -0.42 -6.09 21.58
C SER A 212 1.05 -6.43 21.32
N SER A 213 1.50 -7.62 21.72
CA SER A 213 2.87 -8.09 21.51
C SER A 213 3.23 -8.17 20.02
N VAL A 214 2.31 -8.65 19.17
CA VAL A 214 2.51 -8.71 17.71
C VAL A 214 2.56 -7.31 17.07
N LEU A 215 1.78 -6.35 17.58
CA LEU A 215 1.68 -5.01 17.00
C LEU A 215 2.75 -4.02 17.47
N GLU A 216 3.30 -4.19 18.67
CA GLU A 216 4.25 -3.24 19.28
C GLU A 216 5.49 -2.97 18.41
N HIS A 217 5.95 -3.99 17.68
CA HIS A 217 7.14 -3.91 16.83
C HIS A 217 6.82 -4.32 15.38
N ALA A 218 5.58 -4.11 14.95
CA ALA A 218 5.16 -4.40 13.58
C ALA A 218 5.57 -3.25 12.63
N HIS A 219 6.01 -3.60 11.42
CA HIS A 219 6.33 -2.65 10.35
C HIS A 219 5.11 -2.31 9.48
N ILE A 220 3.91 -2.37 10.07
CA ILE A 220 2.67 -1.95 9.44
C ILE A 220 1.91 -1.05 10.40
N THR A 221 1.43 0.09 9.89
CA THR A 221 0.68 1.06 10.69
C THR A 221 -0.83 0.86 10.58
N SER A 222 -1.60 1.50 11.46
CA SER A 222 -3.06 1.58 11.36
C SER A 222 -3.53 2.37 10.12
N GLU A 223 -2.63 3.12 9.51
CA GLU A 223 -2.82 3.78 8.21
C GLU A 223 -2.60 2.81 7.04
N CYS A 224 -2.38 1.51 7.30
CA CYS A 224 -2.13 0.50 6.26
C CYS A 224 -0.88 0.80 5.42
N ILE A 225 0.10 1.51 5.99
CA ILE A 225 1.39 1.78 5.35
C ILE A 225 2.39 0.75 5.86
N VAL A 226 3.07 0.09 4.93
CA VAL A 226 4.21 -0.76 5.24
C VAL A 226 5.44 0.12 5.27
N THR A 227 6.03 0.26 6.45
CA THR A 227 7.29 0.98 6.63
C THR A 227 8.40 0.05 6.17
N GLY A 228 8.82 0.18 4.90
CA GLY A 228 9.95 -0.57 4.38
C GLY A 228 11.15 -0.40 5.29
N GLY A 229 11.68 -1.50 5.82
CA GLY A 229 13.03 -1.51 6.37
C GLY A 229 13.97 -1.16 5.23
N SER A 230 14.72 -0.08 5.37
CA SER A 230 15.70 0.46 4.43
C SER A 230 16.92 -0.46 4.24
N ASP A 231 16.71 -1.77 4.05
CA ASP A 231 17.73 -2.80 3.88
C ASP A 231 17.56 -3.60 2.58
N PHE A 232 16.88 -3.04 1.57
CA PHE A 232 16.99 -3.53 0.19
C PHE A 232 18.18 -2.84 -0.49
N GLY A 233 19.39 -3.16 -0.04
CA GLY A 233 20.60 -2.61 -0.64
C GLY A 233 21.87 -2.78 0.17
N GLN A 234 22.19 -4.00 0.60
CA GLN A 234 23.57 -4.42 0.88
C GLN A 234 23.63 -5.94 1.08
N HIS A 235 23.88 -6.66 0.01
CA HIS A 235 24.79 -7.81 -0.06
C HIS A 235 25.11 -8.12 -1.52
#